data_AF-A0A4U9TRS6-F1
#
_entry.id   AF-A0A4U9TRS6-F1
#
_cell.length_a   1.000
_cell.length_b   1.000
_cell.length_c   1.000
_cell.angle_alpha   90.00
_cell.angle_beta   90.00
_cell.angle_gamma   90.00
#
_symmetry.space_group_name_H-M   'P 1'
#
loop_
_entity.id
_entity.type
_entity.pdbx_description
1 polymer ?
#
loop_
_entity_poly.entity_id
_entity_poly.type
_entity_poly.pdbx_seq_one_letter_code
_entity_poly.pdbx_strand_id
1 'polypeptide(L)'
;MQVIATVVSVNPQVNPDIVAMIGASAALSLSGIPFNGPIGSARVGYINNQYVLNPTTDELKESSLDLVVAGTAGAVLMVESEADVLSEDQMLGAVVFGHDQQQIVIENINALVAEAGKPKWDWQAPAVNEALHARVTELAESRLGDAYHITEKQERYAQVDAIKDSVVETLLAQDETLDASEIQDILGTVEKNVVRSRVLRGEPRIDGREKDMIRGLDVRTGVLPRTHGSALFTPW
;
A
#
# COMPACT_ATOMS: atom_id res chain seq x y z
N MET A 1 6.34 11.00 12.63
CA MET A 1 6.59 9.79 13.46
C MET A 1 7.81 9.08 12.88
N GLN A 2 8.71 8.58 13.72
CA GLN A 2 9.92 7.86 13.31
C GLN A 2 10.01 6.57 14.13
N VAL A 3 10.26 5.44 13.47
CA VAL A 3 10.50 4.14 14.10
C VAL A 3 11.92 3.72 13.75
N ILE A 4 12.72 3.36 14.75
CA ILE A 4 14.10 2.91 14.59
C ILE A 4 14.20 1.52 15.20
N ALA A 5 14.57 0.53 14.40
CA ALA A 5 14.85 -0.82 14.86
C ALA A 5 16.37 -1.07 14.77
N THR A 6 16.99 -1.37 15.91
CA THR A 6 18.43 -1.66 16.01
C THR A 6 18.61 -3.10 16.47
N VAL A 7 19.26 -3.93 15.66
CA VAL A 7 19.60 -5.31 16.03
C VAL A 7 20.78 -5.29 17.00
N VAL A 8 20.55 -5.72 18.24
CA VAL A 8 21.58 -5.72 19.30
C VAL A 8 22.18 -7.10 19.58
N SER A 9 21.49 -8.17 19.16
CA SER A 9 21.93 -9.56 19.25
C SER A 9 21.25 -10.37 18.16
N VAL A 10 21.92 -11.40 17.66
CA VAL A 10 21.42 -12.22 16.56
C VAL A 10 21.73 -13.68 16.80
N ASN A 11 20.70 -14.53 16.72
CA ASN A 11 20.86 -15.96 16.52
C ASN A 11 20.92 -16.21 15.00
N PRO A 12 21.98 -16.83 14.45
CA PRO A 12 22.10 -17.09 13.01
C PRO A 12 20.93 -17.88 12.39
N GLN A 13 20.17 -18.61 13.21
CA GLN A 13 19.01 -19.40 12.76
C GLN A 13 17.69 -18.62 12.74
N VAL A 14 17.65 -17.41 13.30
CA VAL A 14 16.44 -16.59 13.41
C VAL A 14 16.69 -15.25 12.75
N ASN A 15 16.04 -15.01 11.61
CA ASN A 15 16.16 -13.73 10.91
C ASN A 15 15.56 -12.58 11.76
N PRO A 16 16.28 -11.46 11.95
CA PRO A 16 15.80 -10.34 12.76
C PRO A 16 14.64 -9.56 12.15
N ASP A 17 14.26 -9.79 10.89
CA ASP A 17 13.20 -9.02 10.21
C ASP A 17 11.82 -9.16 10.86
N ILE A 18 11.33 -10.39 11.06
CA ILE A 18 10.05 -10.65 11.74
C ILE A 18 10.07 -10.06 13.16
N VAL A 19 11.20 -10.21 13.87
CA VAL A 19 11.38 -9.66 15.22
C VAL A 19 11.27 -8.13 15.21
N ALA A 20 11.89 -7.45 14.23
CA ALA A 20 11.81 -6.01 14.09
C ALA A 20 10.39 -5.54 13.75
N MET A 21 9.66 -6.26 12.89
CA MET A 21 8.25 -5.97 12.57
C MET A 21 7.35 -6.09 13.81
N ILE A 22 7.51 -7.17 14.58
CA ILE A 22 6.79 -7.37 15.85
C ILE A 22 7.14 -6.26 16.85
N GLY A 23 8.43 -5.92 16.98
CA GLY A 23 8.90 -4.84 17.84
C GLY A 23 8.30 -3.48 17.48
N ALA A 24 8.24 -3.14 16.19
CA ALA A 24 7.62 -1.90 15.71
C ALA A 24 6.11 -1.87 16.03
N SER A 25 5.41 -2.98 15.78
CA SER A 25 3.98 -3.15 16.09
C SER A 25 3.69 -2.96 17.58
N ALA A 26 4.48 -3.60 18.44
CA ALA A 26 4.37 -3.49 19.89
C ALA A 26 4.66 -2.07 20.37
N ALA A 27 5.77 -1.47 19.91
CA ALA A 27 6.17 -0.12 20.30
C ALA A 27 5.12 0.93 19.91
N LEU A 28 4.56 0.83 18.70
CA LEU A 28 3.49 1.73 18.25
C LEU A 28 2.23 1.57 19.08
N SER A 29 1.83 0.33 19.37
CA SER A 29 0.63 0.04 20.14
C SER A 29 0.74 0.54 21.59
N LEU A 30 1.92 0.43 22.20
CA LEU A 30 2.24 0.93 23.54
C LEU A 30 2.39 2.45 23.61
N SER A 31 2.70 3.12 22.49
CA SER A 31 3.05 4.54 22.48
C SER A 31 1.88 5.48 22.80
N GLY A 32 0.65 5.04 22.59
CA GLY A 32 -0.56 5.86 22.68
C GLY A 32 -0.90 6.65 21.41
N ILE A 33 0.00 6.69 20.41
CA ILE A 33 -0.21 7.40 19.13
C ILE A 33 -1.43 6.79 18.39
N PRO A 34 -2.20 7.59 17.63
CA PRO A 34 -3.27 7.08 16.76
C PRO A 34 -2.73 6.04 15.76
N PHE A 35 -3.01 4.77 16.04
CA PHE A 35 -2.53 3.63 15.26
C PHE A 35 -3.56 2.49 15.34
N ASN A 36 -4.09 2.10 14.17
CA ASN A 36 -5.13 1.06 14.04
C ASN A 36 -4.52 -0.34 13.91
N GLY A 37 -3.53 -0.65 14.75
CA GLY A 37 -2.95 -1.98 14.88
C GLY A 37 -3.48 -2.73 16.12
N PRO A 38 -2.69 -3.64 16.73
CA PRO A 38 -1.37 -4.07 16.29
C PRO A 38 -1.43 -4.92 15.01
N ILE A 39 -0.28 -5.06 14.37
CA ILE A 39 -0.05 -6.05 13.30
C ILE A 39 0.74 -7.25 13.83
N GLY A 40 0.45 -8.42 13.29
CA GLY A 40 1.30 -9.59 13.36
C GLY A 40 2.26 -9.63 12.17
N SER A 41 3.27 -10.49 12.26
CA SER A 41 4.14 -10.84 11.14
C SER A 41 4.55 -12.31 11.24
N ALA A 42 4.56 -13.01 10.13
CA ALA A 42 5.01 -14.39 10.03
C ALA A 42 5.75 -14.62 8.71
N ARG A 43 6.81 -15.43 8.76
CA ARG A 43 7.42 -16.05 7.59
C ARG A 43 6.82 -17.44 7.40
N VAL A 44 6.52 -17.82 6.16
CA VAL A 44 5.98 -19.12 5.78
C VAL A 44 6.92 -19.76 4.77
N GLY A 45 7.44 -20.94 5.13
CA GLY A 45 8.14 -21.84 4.23
C GLY A 45 7.22 -22.93 3.67
N TYR A 46 7.69 -23.64 2.65
CA TYR A 46 7.01 -24.78 2.06
C TYR A 46 7.99 -25.94 1.88
N ILE A 47 7.94 -26.91 2.79
CA ILE A 47 8.88 -28.04 2.88
C ILE A 47 8.07 -29.33 2.90
N ASN A 48 8.43 -30.34 2.10
CA ASN A 48 7.72 -31.62 2.01
C ASN A 48 6.20 -31.46 1.80
N ASN A 49 5.81 -30.51 0.95
CA ASN A 49 4.42 -30.13 0.66
C ASN A 49 3.61 -29.62 1.86
N GLN A 50 4.27 -29.12 2.91
CA GLN A 50 3.63 -28.57 4.10
C GLN A 50 4.11 -27.14 4.37
N TYR A 51 3.20 -26.32 4.91
CA TYR A 51 3.54 -24.98 5.38
C TYR A 51 4.31 -25.06 6.70
N VAL A 52 5.41 -24.32 6.79
CA VAL A 52 6.26 -24.25 7.98
C VAL A 52 6.29 -22.80 8.48
N LEU A 53 5.95 -22.59 9.75
CA LEU A 53 5.96 -21.28 10.37
C LEU A 53 7.37 -20.89 10.80
N ASN A 54 7.80 -19.68 10.40
CA ASN A 54 9.08 -19.07 10.74
C ASN A 54 10.25 -20.06 10.60
N PRO A 55 10.43 -20.67 9.42
CA PRO A 55 11.51 -21.62 9.17
C PRO A 55 12.85 -20.97 9.50
N THR A 56 13.75 -21.78 10.07
CA THR A 56 15.13 -21.37 10.34
C THR A 56 15.89 -21.10 9.04
N THR A 57 17.01 -20.40 9.15
CA THR A 57 17.91 -20.15 8.02
C THR A 57 18.34 -21.44 7.31
N ASP A 58 18.51 -22.54 8.04
CA ASP A 58 18.87 -23.83 7.44
C ASP A 58 17.66 -24.55 6.81
N GLU A 59 16.47 -24.48 7.41
CA GLU A 59 15.24 -25.06 6.84
C GLU A 59 14.83 -24.35 5.54
N LEU A 60 15.05 -23.03 5.44
CA LEU A 60 14.75 -22.26 4.22
C LEU A 60 15.51 -22.76 2.99
N LYS A 61 16.69 -23.39 3.16
CA LYS A 61 17.46 -23.95 2.03
C LYS A 61 16.76 -25.12 1.35
N GLU A 62 15.91 -25.83 2.09
CA GLU A 62 15.10 -26.95 1.60
C GLU A 62 13.65 -26.51 1.28
N SER A 63 13.35 -25.21 1.41
CA SER A 63 12.03 -24.66 1.20
C SER A 63 11.83 -24.20 -0.24
N SER A 64 10.69 -24.53 -0.82
CA SER A 64 10.26 -24.01 -2.14
C SER A 64 9.54 -22.65 -2.03
N LEU A 65 9.47 -22.07 -0.84
CA LEU A 65 8.80 -20.79 -0.55
C LEU A 65 9.57 -20.02 0.54
N ASP A 66 9.77 -18.72 0.35
CA ASP A 66 10.07 -17.75 1.40
C ASP A 66 9.06 -16.62 1.27
N LEU A 67 8.02 -16.66 2.12
CA LEU A 67 6.93 -15.68 2.12
C LEU A 67 6.84 -15.01 3.48
N VAL A 68 6.85 -13.67 3.50
CA VAL A 68 6.55 -12.88 4.68
C VAL A 68 5.16 -12.26 4.52
N VAL A 69 4.29 -12.48 5.50
CA VAL A 69 2.97 -11.87 5.57
C VAL A 69 2.84 -11.04 6.83
N ALA A 70 2.20 -9.88 6.70
CA ALA A 70 1.84 -9.02 7.82
C ALA A 70 0.40 -8.55 7.70
N GLY A 71 -0.27 -8.42 8.85
CA GLY A 71 -1.69 -8.08 8.89
C GLY A 71 -2.20 -7.77 10.29
N THR A 72 -3.40 -7.20 10.34
CA THR A 72 -4.16 -7.01 11.59
C THR A 72 -4.95 -8.27 11.93
N ALA A 73 -5.71 -8.24 13.03
CA ALA A 73 -6.65 -9.31 13.35
C ALA A 73 -7.72 -9.52 12.27
N GLY A 74 -8.15 -8.46 11.60
CA GLY A 74 -9.25 -8.50 10.63
C GLY A 74 -8.82 -8.70 9.18
N ALA A 75 -7.58 -8.38 8.82
CA ALA A 75 -7.16 -8.39 7.42
C ALA A 75 -5.64 -8.50 7.24
N VAL A 76 -5.24 -9.13 6.14
CA VAL A 76 -3.87 -9.07 5.58
C VAL A 76 -3.61 -7.67 5.01
N LEU A 77 -2.42 -7.13 5.26
CA LEU A 77 -2.01 -5.80 4.79
C LEU A 77 -0.87 -5.84 3.78
N MET A 78 0.09 -6.75 3.95
CA MET A 78 1.29 -6.83 3.12
C MET A 78 1.73 -8.29 2.97
N VAL A 79 2.18 -8.65 1.77
CA VAL A 79 2.81 -9.93 1.43
C VAL A 79 4.03 -9.66 0.57
N GLU A 80 5.18 -10.22 0.92
CA GLU A 80 6.41 -10.23 0.13
C GLU A 80 6.88 -11.69 0.01
N SER A 81 7.19 -12.16 -1.20
CA SER A 81 7.49 -13.59 -1.38
C SER A 81 8.38 -13.92 -2.57
N GLU A 82 9.20 -14.95 -2.40
CA GLU A 82 9.90 -15.68 -3.46
C GLU A 82 9.48 -17.17 -3.42
N ALA A 83 9.25 -17.78 -4.58
CA ALA A 83 8.75 -19.16 -4.67
C ALA A 83 9.32 -19.91 -5.88
N ASP A 84 9.58 -21.21 -5.71
CA ASP A 84 9.98 -22.11 -6.79
C ASP A 84 8.73 -22.67 -7.52
N VAL A 85 8.14 -21.82 -8.36
CA VAL A 85 7.02 -22.15 -9.28
C VAL A 85 5.87 -22.90 -8.59
N LEU A 86 5.36 -22.34 -7.50
CA LEU A 86 4.17 -22.86 -6.81
C LEU A 86 2.87 -22.43 -7.49
N SER A 87 1.82 -23.23 -7.33
CA SER A 87 0.47 -22.87 -7.81
C SER A 87 -0.14 -21.73 -7.01
N GLU A 88 -1.11 -21.02 -7.62
CA GLU A 88 -1.85 -19.94 -6.96
C GLU A 88 -2.55 -20.41 -5.68
N ASP A 89 -3.11 -21.63 -5.68
CA ASP A 89 -3.76 -22.22 -4.50
C ASP A 89 -2.75 -22.43 -3.35
N GLN A 90 -1.53 -22.88 -3.66
CA GLN A 90 -0.48 -23.05 -2.65
C GLN A 90 -0.02 -21.71 -2.09
N MET A 91 0.13 -20.69 -2.95
CA MET A 91 0.51 -19.34 -2.53
C MET A 91 -0.57 -18.69 -1.66
N LEU A 92 -1.83 -18.79 -2.06
CA LEU A 92 -2.96 -18.29 -1.28
C LEU A 92 -3.05 -19.00 0.09
N GLY A 93 -2.88 -20.33 0.10
CA GLY A 93 -2.86 -21.10 1.33
C GLY A 93 -1.73 -20.69 2.27
N ALA A 94 -0.55 -20.33 1.74
CA ALA A 94 0.56 -19.82 2.57
C ALA A 94 0.23 -18.48 3.22
N VAL A 95 -0.41 -17.56 2.49
CA VAL A 95 -0.83 -16.25 3.01
C VAL A 95 -1.85 -16.43 4.14
N VAL A 96 -2.85 -17.29 3.95
CA VAL A 96 -3.86 -17.60 4.98
C VAL A 96 -3.20 -18.25 6.19
N PHE A 97 -2.36 -19.27 5.98
CA PHE A 97 -1.64 -19.95 7.06
C PHE A 97 -0.82 -18.96 7.90
N GLY A 98 -0.01 -18.10 7.26
CA GLY A 98 0.79 -17.12 7.99
C GLY A 98 -0.06 -16.08 8.72
N HIS A 99 -1.18 -15.63 8.12
CA HIS A 99 -2.12 -14.70 8.76
C HIS A 99 -2.80 -15.31 9.99
N ASP A 100 -3.15 -16.60 9.95
CA ASP A 100 -3.71 -17.33 11.09
C ASP A 100 -2.67 -17.52 12.20
N GLN A 101 -1.44 -17.94 11.84
CA GLN A 101 -0.39 -18.21 12.82
C GLN A 101 0.10 -16.95 13.55
N GLN A 102 0.13 -15.79 12.88
CA GLN A 102 0.58 -14.54 13.52
C GLN A 102 -0.44 -13.95 14.51
N GLN A 103 -1.67 -14.48 14.59
CA GLN A 103 -2.70 -13.95 15.50
C GLN A 103 -2.25 -14.01 16.97
N ILE A 104 -1.49 -15.04 17.35
CA ILE A 104 -0.95 -15.15 18.70
C ILE A 104 -0.05 -13.97 19.07
N VAL A 105 0.67 -13.39 18.10
CA VAL A 105 1.50 -12.20 18.33
C VAL A 105 0.62 -10.98 18.61
N ILE A 106 -0.45 -10.81 17.82
CA ILE A 106 -1.42 -9.71 17.98
C ILE A 106 -2.08 -9.77 19.36
N GLU A 107 -2.51 -10.96 19.78
CA GLU A 107 -3.13 -11.19 21.08
C GLU A 107 -2.18 -10.82 22.23
N ASN A 108 -0.92 -11.26 22.16
CA ASN A 108 0.07 -10.95 23.18
C ASN A 108 0.45 -9.47 23.22
N ILE A 109 0.53 -8.79 22.07
CA ILE A 109 0.73 -7.33 22.04
C ILE A 109 -0.45 -6.62 22.69
N ASN A 110 -1.69 -7.03 22.41
CA ASN A 110 -2.87 -6.45 23.04
C ASN A 110 -2.88 -6.65 24.56
N ALA A 111 -2.52 -7.83 25.04
CA ALA A 111 -2.38 -8.10 26.48
C ALA A 111 -1.32 -7.19 27.12
N LEU A 112 -0.16 -7.02 26.47
CA LEU A 112 0.90 -6.13 26.93
C LEU A 112 0.46 -4.65 26.94
N VAL A 113 -0.33 -4.22 25.95
CA VAL A 113 -0.91 -2.87 25.93
C VAL A 113 -1.91 -2.65 27.07
N ALA A 114 -2.69 -3.67 27.43
CA ALA A 114 -3.61 -3.59 28.56
C ALA A 114 -2.88 -3.43 29.91
N GLU A 115 -1.70 -4.03 30.05
CA GLU A 115 -0.90 -3.96 31.27
C GLU A 115 -0.01 -2.70 31.34
N ALA A 116 0.65 -2.34 30.24
CA ALA A 116 1.75 -1.36 30.21
C ALA A 116 1.60 -0.26 29.15
N GLY A 117 0.46 -0.17 28.46
CA GLY A 117 0.21 0.83 27.42
C GLY A 117 0.14 2.25 27.98
N LYS A 118 0.74 3.21 27.28
CA LYS A 118 0.54 4.63 27.58
C LYS A 118 -0.90 5.05 27.22
N PRO A 119 -1.43 6.09 27.88
CA PRO A 119 -2.72 6.67 27.51
C PRO A 119 -2.76 7.00 26.01
N LYS A 120 -3.88 6.68 25.36
CA LYS A 120 -4.12 7.08 23.97
C LYS A 120 -4.12 8.60 23.86
N TRP A 121 -3.57 9.10 22.76
CA TRP A 121 -3.60 10.53 22.47
C TRP A 121 -5.04 10.97 22.27
N ASP A 122 -5.41 12.08 22.90
CA ASP A 122 -6.65 12.78 22.58
C ASP A 122 -6.45 13.57 21.28
N TRP A 123 -6.40 12.84 20.18
CA TRP A 123 -6.24 13.38 18.83
C TRP A 123 -7.55 13.19 18.06
N GLN A 124 -7.95 14.24 17.35
CA GLN A 124 -9.09 14.23 16.46
C GLN A 124 -8.62 14.62 15.06
N ALA A 125 -9.21 14.01 14.04
CA ALA A 125 -9.00 14.43 12.67
C ALA A 125 -9.48 15.89 12.48
N PRO A 126 -8.84 16.68 11.60
CA PRO A 126 -9.36 17.99 11.23
C PRO A 126 -10.83 17.88 10.77
N ALA A 127 -11.65 18.83 11.21
CA ALA A 127 -13.04 18.88 10.77
C ALA A 127 -13.09 19.08 9.25
N VAL A 128 -13.89 18.27 8.57
CA VAL A 128 -14.07 18.41 7.12
C VAL A 128 -14.87 19.68 6.85
N ASN A 129 -14.32 20.59 6.05
CA ASN A 129 -15.04 21.75 5.57
C ASN A 129 -15.99 21.35 4.44
N GLU A 130 -17.19 20.87 4.80
CA GLU A 130 -18.17 20.38 3.83
C GLU A 130 -18.57 21.44 2.79
N ALA A 131 -18.65 22.71 3.20
CA ALA A 131 -18.97 23.81 2.30
C ALA A 131 -17.86 24.04 1.26
N LEU A 132 -16.59 24.02 1.67
CA LEU A 132 -15.46 24.12 0.75
C LEU A 132 -15.40 22.89 -0.16
N HIS A 133 -15.60 21.69 0.40
CA HIS A 133 -15.63 20.45 -0.36
C HIS A 133 -16.70 20.49 -1.47
N ALA A 134 -17.90 20.96 -1.15
CA ALA A 134 -18.98 21.11 -2.14
C ALA A 134 -18.60 22.11 -3.25
N ARG A 135 -18.04 23.28 -2.89
CA ARG A 135 -17.59 24.28 -3.86
C ARG A 135 -16.49 23.76 -4.79
N VAL A 136 -15.48 23.07 -4.24
CA VAL A 136 -14.41 22.45 -5.05
C VAL A 136 -14.99 21.39 -5.97
N THR A 137 -15.89 20.54 -5.46
CA THR A 137 -16.54 19.48 -6.25
C THR A 137 -17.33 20.08 -7.41
N GLU A 138 -18.14 21.11 -7.16
CA GLU A 138 -18.91 21.80 -8.20
C GLU A 138 -18.03 22.37 -9.32
N LEU A 139 -16.88 22.94 -8.97
CA LEU A 139 -15.95 23.54 -9.94
C LEU A 139 -15.09 22.53 -10.69
N ALA A 140 -14.78 21.38 -10.08
CA ALA A 140 -13.75 20.47 -10.55
C ALA A 140 -14.28 19.14 -11.08
N GLU A 141 -15.34 18.57 -10.52
CA GLU A 141 -15.73 17.17 -10.73
C GLU A 141 -15.97 16.83 -12.21
N SER A 142 -16.79 17.64 -12.90
CA SER A 142 -17.05 17.44 -14.34
C SER A 142 -15.77 17.58 -15.17
N ARG A 143 -14.97 18.62 -14.90
CA ARG A 143 -13.73 18.91 -15.65
C ARG A 143 -12.69 17.80 -15.46
N LEU A 144 -12.55 17.31 -14.23
CA LEU A 144 -11.69 16.16 -13.91
C LEU A 144 -12.21 14.90 -14.57
N GLY A 145 -13.54 14.70 -14.59
CA GLY A 145 -14.17 13.66 -15.38
C GLY A 145 -13.71 13.68 -16.84
N ASP A 146 -13.82 14.82 -17.50
CA ASP A 146 -13.41 14.97 -18.90
C ASP A 146 -11.90 14.76 -19.08
N ALA A 147 -11.09 15.31 -18.18
CA ALA A 147 -9.63 15.14 -18.21
C ALA A 147 -9.21 13.67 -18.08
N TYR A 148 -9.91 12.89 -17.26
CA TYR A 148 -9.67 11.45 -17.09
C TYR A 148 -10.12 10.58 -18.27
N HIS A 149 -10.71 11.18 -19.32
CA HIS A 149 -10.89 10.51 -20.62
C HIS A 149 -9.69 10.67 -21.57
N ILE A 150 -8.76 11.58 -21.27
CA ILE A 150 -7.53 11.74 -22.05
C ILE A 150 -6.62 10.54 -21.76
N THR A 151 -6.35 9.72 -22.78
CA THR A 151 -5.56 8.49 -22.64
C THR A 151 -4.07 8.77 -22.52
N GLU A 152 -3.56 9.76 -23.26
CA GLU A 152 -2.16 10.16 -23.24
C GLU A 152 -1.81 10.76 -21.86
N LYS A 153 -0.72 10.27 -21.26
CA LYS A 153 -0.38 10.57 -19.86
C LYS A 153 0.04 12.02 -19.68
N GLN A 154 0.87 12.56 -20.56
CA GLN A 154 1.41 13.91 -20.41
C GLN A 154 0.32 14.96 -20.61
N GLU A 155 -0.52 14.79 -21.62
CA GLU A 155 -1.66 15.64 -21.94
C GLU A 155 -2.70 15.59 -20.81
N ARG A 156 -3.01 14.38 -20.29
CA ARG A 156 -3.89 14.24 -19.13
C ARG A 156 -3.34 15.00 -17.92
N TYR A 157 -2.04 14.87 -17.64
CA TYR A 157 -1.43 15.52 -16.48
C TYR A 157 -1.47 17.04 -16.64
N ALA A 158 -1.10 17.56 -17.82
CA ALA A 158 -1.19 18.98 -18.11
C ALA A 158 -2.61 19.52 -17.94
N GLN A 159 -3.63 18.79 -18.41
CA GLN A 159 -5.03 19.19 -18.25
C GLN A 159 -5.49 19.14 -16.79
N VAL A 160 -5.12 18.10 -16.04
CA VAL A 160 -5.46 17.97 -14.62
C VAL A 160 -4.80 19.08 -13.81
N ASP A 161 -3.52 19.36 -14.05
CA ASP A 161 -2.78 20.42 -13.37
C ASP A 161 -3.40 21.79 -13.68
N ALA A 162 -3.73 22.07 -14.94
CA ALA A 162 -4.42 23.30 -15.32
C ALA A 162 -5.81 23.44 -14.67
N ILE A 163 -6.54 22.34 -14.47
CA ILE A 163 -7.81 22.36 -13.72
C ILE A 163 -7.56 22.67 -12.25
N LYS A 164 -6.57 22.01 -11.62
CA LYS A 164 -6.23 22.22 -10.21
C LYS A 164 -5.83 23.67 -9.95
N ASP A 165 -4.92 24.20 -10.75
CA ASP A 165 -4.45 25.58 -10.64
C ASP A 165 -5.61 26.57 -10.82
N SER A 166 -6.43 26.37 -11.85
CA SER A 166 -7.61 27.20 -12.12
C SER A 166 -8.62 27.20 -10.97
N VAL A 167 -8.86 26.07 -10.33
CA VAL A 167 -9.80 25.96 -9.19
C VAL A 167 -9.23 26.65 -7.96
N VAL A 168 -7.94 26.45 -7.66
CA VAL A 168 -7.25 27.11 -6.55
C VAL A 168 -7.27 28.62 -6.75
N GLU A 169 -6.89 29.13 -7.92
CA GLU A 169 -6.91 30.56 -8.24
C GLU A 169 -8.32 31.15 -8.12
N THR A 170 -9.34 30.45 -8.62
CA THR A 170 -10.74 30.92 -8.57
C THR A 170 -11.24 31.05 -7.13
N LEU A 171 -10.93 30.06 -6.28
CA LEU A 171 -11.39 30.06 -4.89
C LEU A 171 -10.63 31.09 -4.04
N LEU A 172 -9.31 31.23 -4.23
CA LEU A 172 -8.51 32.25 -3.55
C LEU A 172 -8.88 33.67 -3.98
N ALA A 173 -9.27 33.88 -5.24
CA ALA A 173 -9.78 35.17 -5.69
C ALA A 173 -11.14 35.54 -5.07
N GLN A 174 -11.94 34.55 -4.66
CA GLN A 174 -13.21 34.76 -3.97
C GLN A 174 -13.00 34.94 -2.46
N ASP A 175 -12.01 34.26 -1.89
CA ASP A 175 -11.67 34.30 -0.48
C ASP A 175 -10.18 33.97 -0.27
N GLU A 176 -9.38 35.01 -0.05
CA GLU A 176 -7.93 34.90 0.17
C GLU A 176 -7.57 34.23 1.51
N THR A 177 -8.55 33.99 2.38
CA THR A 177 -8.32 33.34 3.69
C THR A 177 -8.34 31.82 3.61
N LEU A 178 -8.74 31.25 2.48
CA LEU A 178 -8.73 29.81 2.25
C LEU A 178 -7.30 29.26 2.17
N ASP A 179 -7.08 28.07 2.72
CA ASP A 179 -5.80 27.38 2.60
C ASP A 179 -5.71 26.66 1.25
N ALA A 180 -4.72 27.04 0.44
CA ALA A 180 -4.45 26.40 -0.84
C ALA A 180 -4.14 24.90 -0.69
N SER A 181 -3.51 24.49 0.42
CA SER A 181 -3.21 23.07 0.69
C SER A 181 -4.50 22.28 0.91
N GLU A 182 -5.45 22.82 1.69
CA GLU A 182 -6.74 22.18 1.93
C GLU A 182 -7.53 22.00 0.61
N ILE A 183 -7.51 23.01 -0.27
CA ILE A 183 -8.15 22.93 -1.59
C ILE A 183 -7.51 21.82 -2.43
N GLN A 184 -6.17 21.70 -2.44
CA GLN A 184 -5.46 20.66 -3.17
C GLN A 184 -5.76 19.25 -2.64
N ASP A 185 -5.87 19.08 -1.33
CA ASP A 185 -6.23 17.81 -0.70
C ASP A 185 -7.66 17.38 -1.07
N ILE A 186 -8.59 18.34 -1.11
CA ILE A 186 -9.97 18.11 -1.56
C ILE A 186 -9.98 17.75 -3.05
N LEU A 187 -9.23 18.46 -3.90
CA LEU A 187 -9.10 18.13 -5.33
C LEU A 187 -8.57 16.70 -5.54
N GLY A 188 -7.57 16.27 -4.74
CA GLY A 188 -7.08 14.90 -4.75
C GLY A 188 -8.15 13.87 -4.34
N THR A 189 -9.03 14.24 -3.41
CA THR A 189 -10.17 13.41 -2.99
C THR A 189 -11.23 13.30 -4.09
N VAL A 190 -11.58 14.40 -4.75
CA VAL A 190 -12.51 14.42 -5.89
C VAL A 190 -11.95 13.58 -7.04
N GLU A 191 -10.68 13.76 -7.40
CA GLU A 191 -9.97 12.97 -8.40
C GLU A 191 -10.05 11.46 -8.10
N LYS A 192 -9.76 11.07 -6.86
CA LYS A 192 -9.87 9.68 -6.40
C LYS A 192 -11.29 9.14 -6.58
N ASN A 193 -12.32 9.93 -6.27
CA ASN A 193 -13.72 9.52 -6.39
C ASN A 193 -14.17 9.37 -7.85
N VAL A 194 -13.77 10.30 -8.73
CA VAL A 194 -14.04 10.21 -10.17
C VAL A 194 -13.48 8.91 -10.75
N VAL A 195 -12.19 8.64 -10.54
CA VAL A 195 -11.56 7.42 -11.09
C VAL A 195 -12.19 6.15 -10.52
N ARG A 196 -12.43 6.09 -9.19
CA ARG A 196 -12.99 4.90 -8.54
C ARG A 196 -14.42 4.61 -9.00
N SER A 197 -15.27 5.64 -9.07
CA SER A 197 -16.68 5.48 -9.44
C SER A 197 -16.86 5.00 -10.88
N ARG A 198 -15.97 5.39 -11.81
CA ARG A 198 -15.97 4.88 -13.19
C ARG A 198 -15.69 3.40 -13.26
N VAL A 199 -14.60 2.95 -12.63
CA VAL A 199 -14.22 1.54 -12.60
C VAL A 199 -15.32 0.70 -11.95
N LEU A 200 -15.92 1.18 -10.85
CA LEU A 200 -17.02 0.47 -10.17
C LEU A 200 -18.31 0.40 -11.00
N ARG A 201 -18.58 1.38 -11.86
CA ARG A 201 -19.72 1.38 -12.78
C ARG A 201 -19.47 0.57 -14.06
N GLY A 202 -18.29 -0.03 -14.20
CA GLY A 202 -17.92 -0.82 -15.37
C GLY A 202 -17.59 0.02 -16.60
N GLU A 203 -17.26 1.30 -16.41
CA GLU A 203 -16.73 2.13 -17.48
C GLU A 203 -15.26 1.75 -17.78
N PRO A 204 -14.76 2.00 -19.00
CA PRO A 204 -13.35 1.80 -19.33
C PRO A 204 -12.43 2.57 -18.39
N ARG A 205 -11.23 2.02 -18.15
CA ARG A 205 -10.19 2.66 -17.34
C ARG A 205 -9.69 3.94 -18.01
N ILE A 206 -8.88 4.70 -17.28
CA ILE A 206 -8.30 5.99 -17.73
C ILE A 206 -7.61 5.91 -19.10
N ASP A 207 -7.00 4.76 -19.42
CA ASP A 207 -6.33 4.51 -20.70
C ASP A 207 -7.17 3.70 -21.70
N GLY A 208 -8.49 3.61 -21.46
CA GLY A 208 -9.45 2.93 -22.33
C GLY A 208 -9.50 1.41 -22.19
N ARG A 209 -8.71 0.81 -21.29
CA ARG A 209 -8.69 -0.65 -21.10
C ARG A 209 -9.87 -1.15 -20.27
N GLU A 210 -10.31 -2.36 -20.57
CA GLU A 210 -11.17 -3.15 -19.69
C GLU A 210 -10.40 -3.65 -18.44
N LYS A 211 -11.14 -4.21 -17.48
CA LYS A 211 -10.61 -4.65 -16.19
C LYS A 211 -9.52 -5.73 -16.26
N ASP A 212 -9.52 -6.54 -17.32
CA ASP A 212 -8.64 -7.69 -17.56
C ASP A 212 -7.66 -7.47 -18.72
N MET A 213 -7.71 -6.32 -19.41
CA MET A 213 -6.82 -6.02 -20.52
C MET A 213 -5.42 -5.60 -20.06
N ILE A 214 -4.42 -6.26 -20.65
CA ILE A 214 -3.00 -5.92 -20.51
C ILE A 214 -2.60 -4.87 -21.55
N ARG A 215 -1.62 -4.05 -21.17
CA ARG A 215 -0.98 -3.04 -22.01
C ARG A 215 -0.19 -3.65 -23.17
N GLY A 216 0.12 -2.86 -24.18
CA GLY A 216 0.97 -3.32 -25.27
C GLY A 216 2.36 -3.69 -24.74
N LEU A 217 3.00 -4.72 -25.31
CA LEU A 217 4.33 -5.16 -24.88
C LEU A 217 5.32 -5.00 -26.03
N ASP A 218 6.41 -4.25 -25.82
CA ASP A 218 7.58 -4.24 -26.69
C ASP A 218 8.75 -4.92 -25.97
N VAL A 219 9.36 -5.91 -26.62
CA VAL A 219 10.43 -6.73 -26.05
C VAL A 219 11.59 -6.76 -27.03
N ARG A 220 12.75 -6.28 -26.58
CA ARG A 220 14.00 -6.27 -27.36
C ARG A 220 15.13 -6.90 -26.57
N THR A 221 15.96 -7.66 -27.25
CA THR A 221 17.18 -8.27 -26.69
C THR A 221 18.41 -7.82 -27.49
N GLY A 222 19.59 -7.85 -26.86
CA GLY A 222 20.85 -7.46 -27.50
C GLY A 222 20.93 -5.96 -27.86
N VAL A 223 20.25 -5.10 -27.08
CA VAL A 223 20.14 -3.66 -27.34
C VAL A 223 21.48 -2.93 -27.22
N LEU A 224 22.38 -3.41 -26.37
CA LEU A 224 23.68 -2.79 -26.10
C LEU A 224 24.83 -3.61 -26.71
N PRO A 225 25.75 -2.98 -27.47
CA PRO A 225 26.73 -3.69 -28.30
C PRO A 225 27.94 -4.30 -27.54
N ARG A 226 28.16 -3.94 -26.27
CA ARG A 226 29.34 -4.35 -25.49
C ARG A 226 29.02 -5.10 -24.21
N THR A 227 27.74 -5.29 -23.89
CA THR A 227 27.30 -6.06 -22.71
C THR A 227 27.24 -7.54 -23.04
N HIS A 228 27.49 -8.42 -22.07
CA HIS A 228 27.29 -9.86 -22.23
C HIS A 228 25.84 -10.22 -22.62
N GLY A 229 24.86 -9.48 -22.07
CA GLY A 229 23.46 -9.56 -22.43
C GLY A 229 22.76 -8.26 -22.08
N SER A 230 21.77 -7.88 -22.88
CA SER A 230 20.93 -6.71 -22.64
C SER A 230 19.52 -6.97 -23.13
N ALA A 231 18.55 -6.38 -22.46
CA ALA A 231 17.15 -6.40 -22.85
C ALA A 231 16.52 -5.04 -22.57
N LEU A 232 15.51 -4.68 -23.36
CA LEU A 232 14.63 -3.55 -23.13
C LEU A 232 13.19 -4.07 -23.19
N PHE A 233 12.49 -3.95 -22.06
CA PHE A 233 11.10 -4.34 -21.91
C PHE A 233 10.27 -3.09 -21.65
N THR A 234 9.27 -2.83 -22.51
CA THR A 234 8.43 -1.63 -22.39
C THR A 234 6.94 -2.01 -22.36
N PRO A 235 6.27 -1.81 -21.21
CA PRO A 235 4.82 -1.89 -21.13
C PRO A 235 4.19 -0.54 -21.59
N TRP A 236 3.46 -0.56 -22.70
CA TRP A 236 2.76 0.58 -23.33
C TRP A 236 1.35 0.78 -22.80
#